data_AF-A0A4D6L6G2-F1
#
_entry.id   AF-A0A4D6L6G2-F1
#
_cell.length_a   1.000
_cell.length_b   1.000
_cell.length_c   1.000
_cell.angle_alpha   90.00
_cell.angle_beta   90.00
_cell.angle_gamma   90.00
#
_symmetry.space_group_name_H-M   'P 1'
#
loop_
_entity.id
_entity.type
_entity.pdbx_description
1 polymer ?
#
loop_
_entity_poly.entity_id
_entity_poly.type
_entity_poly.pdbx_seq_one_letter_code
_entity_poly.pdbx_strand_id
1 'polypeptide(L)'
;MEELNPKILDYEVKMEGLTTRCQNLENEKEELANQVCVTLTQGFQMALDQVKVLCPDVDISGADITKEIVDGKLVEVADEE
;
A
#
# COMPACT_ATOMS: atom_id res chain seq x y z
N MET A 1 2.18 -48.87 -12.34
CA MET A 1 2.82 -48.32 -11.12
C MET A 1 4.04 -47.46 -11.44
N GLU A 2 4.69 -47.64 -12.61
CA GLU A 2 5.91 -46.89 -13.01
C GLU A 2 5.70 -45.42 -13.42
N GLU A 3 4.51 -45.00 -13.89
CA GLU A 3 4.26 -43.59 -14.29
C GLU A 3 4.00 -42.62 -13.14
N LEU A 4 3.79 -43.12 -11.92
CA LEU A 4 3.38 -42.28 -10.78
C LEU A 4 4.55 -41.48 -10.21
N ASN A 5 5.75 -42.07 -10.21
CA ASN A 5 6.97 -41.49 -9.64
C ASN A 5 7.47 -40.22 -10.36
N PRO A 6 7.55 -40.17 -11.72
CA PRO A 6 7.98 -38.95 -12.41
C PRO A 6 6.96 -37.80 -12.31
N LYS A 7 5.66 -38.11 -12.22
CA LYS A 7 4.61 -37.09 -12.02
C LYS A 7 4.67 -36.49 -10.62
N ILE A 8 4.94 -37.30 -9.59
CA ILE A 8 5.14 -36.81 -8.22
C ILE A 8 6.31 -35.83 -8.19
N LEU A 9 7.45 -36.17 -8.80
CA LEU A 9 8.62 -35.29 -8.87
C LEU A 9 8.32 -33.97 -9.61
N ASP A 10 7.60 -34.02 -10.74
CA ASP A 10 7.16 -32.82 -11.47
C ASP A 10 6.25 -31.93 -10.61
N TYR A 11 5.33 -32.53 -9.84
CA TYR A 11 4.49 -31.78 -8.91
C TYR A 11 5.28 -31.18 -7.75
N GLU A 12 6.27 -31.88 -7.19
CA GLU A 12 7.14 -31.37 -6.13
C GLU A 12 7.90 -30.13 -6.60
N VAL A 13 8.52 -30.19 -7.79
CA VAL A 13 9.23 -29.05 -8.39
C VAL A 13 8.28 -27.87 -8.64
N LYS A 14 7.07 -28.15 -9.15
CA LYS A 14 6.05 -27.10 -9.36
C LYS A 14 5.59 -26.48 -8.04
N MET A 15 5.38 -27.28 -7.00
CA MET A 15 5.00 -26.78 -5.68
C MET A 15 6.09 -25.91 -5.07
N GLU A 16 7.36 -26.30 -5.19
CA GLU A 16 8.49 -25.50 -4.72
C GLU A 16 8.60 -24.17 -5.48
N GLY A 17 8.47 -24.21 -6.81
CA GLY A 17 8.46 -23.01 -7.65
C GLY A 17 7.29 -22.07 -7.34
N LEU A 18 6.10 -22.61 -7.12
CA LEU A 18 4.92 -21.83 -6.71
C LEU A 18 5.10 -21.22 -5.32
N THR A 19 5.64 -21.98 -4.36
CA THR A 19 5.91 -21.50 -3.00
C THR A 19 6.87 -20.32 -3.02
N THR A 20 7.98 -20.45 -3.75
CA THR A 20 8.98 -19.37 -3.92
C THR A 20 8.34 -18.14 -4.55
N ARG A 21 7.50 -18.32 -5.58
CA ARG A 21 6.80 -17.21 -6.23
C ARG A 21 5.82 -16.52 -5.31
N CYS A 22 5.06 -17.26 -4.51
CA CYS A 22 4.14 -16.69 -3.52
C CYS A 22 4.88 -15.83 -2.50
N GLN A 23 6.00 -16.33 -1.95
CA GLN A 23 6.83 -15.57 -1.00
C GLN A 23 7.36 -14.27 -1.61
N ASN A 24 7.85 -14.31 -2.86
CA ASN A 24 8.34 -13.11 -3.54
C ASN A 24 7.22 -12.08 -3.75
N LEU A 25 6.04 -12.51 -4.16
CA LEU A 25 4.89 -11.62 -4.36
C LEU A 25 4.40 -11.01 -3.04
N GLU A 26 4.44 -11.76 -1.94
CA GLU A 26 4.11 -11.23 -0.60
C GLU A 26 5.10 -10.15 -0.17
N ASN A 27 6.40 -10.38 -0.39
CA ASN A 27 7.45 -9.40 -0.09
C ASN A 27 7.31 -8.15 -0.97
N GLU A 28 7.12 -8.31 -2.28
CA GLU A 28 6.92 -7.18 -3.20
C GLU A 28 5.67 -6.37 -2.84
N LYS A 29 4.59 -7.05 -2.43
CA LYS A 29 3.37 -6.37 -1.96
C LYS A 29 3.65 -5.53 -0.72
N GLU A 30 4.38 -6.06 0.26
CA GLU A 30 4.74 -5.32 1.48
C GLU A 30 5.64 -4.12 1.15
N GLU A 31 6.63 -4.30 0.29
CA GLU A 31 7.52 -3.23 -0.13
C GLU A 31 6.75 -2.11 -0.85
N LEU A 32 5.87 -2.46 -1.80
CA LEU A 32 5.03 -1.50 -2.49
C LEU A 32 4.09 -0.76 -1.55
N ALA A 33 3.47 -1.46 -0.58
CA ALA A 33 2.61 -0.82 0.42
C ALA A 33 3.39 0.21 1.26
N ASN A 34 4.61 -0.13 1.68
CA ASN A 34 5.50 0.77 2.40
C ASN A 34 5.90 1.98 1.54
N GLN A 35 6.28 1.76 0.28
CA GLN A 35 6.65 2.83 -0.64
C GLN A 35 5.49 3.80 -0.89
N VAL A 36 4.27 3.29 -1.05
CA VAL A 36 3.06 4.11 -1.19
C VAL A 36 2.84 4.95 0.06
N CYS A 37 2.89 4.34 1.25
CA CYS A 37 2.71 5.04 2.52
C CYS A 37 3.73 6.18 2.72
N VAL A 38 5.01 5.90 2.45
CA VAL A 38 6.09 6.89 2.55
C VAL A 38 5.89 8.03 1.56
N THR A 39 5.66 7.70 0.29
CA THR A 39 5.50 8.70 -0.77
C THR A 39 4.30 9.61 -0.51
N LEU A 40 3.18 9.01 -0.09
CA LEU A 40 1.96 9.72 0.23
C LEU A 40 2.15 10.67 1.42
N THR A 41 2.78 10.20 2.50
CA THR A 41 3.07 11.01 3.71
C THR A 41 4.00 12.17 3.39
N GLN A 42 5.07 11.91 2.62
CA GLN A 42 6.04 12.94 2.24
C GLN A 42 5.39 14.01 1.34
N GLY A 43 4.64 13.59 0.31
CA GLY A 43 3.96 14.50 -0.61
C GLY A 43 2.95 15.38 0.11
N PHE A 44 2.20 14.82 1.06
CA PHE A 44 1.25 15.59 1.87
C PHE A 44 1.93 16.63 2.75
N GLN A 45 3.00 16.26 3.45
CA GLN A 45 3.76 17.22 4.27
C GLN A 45 4.33 18.35 3.40
N MET A 46 4.87 18.03 2.23
CA MET A 46 5.36 19.04 1.29
C MET A 46 4.26 20.00 0.85
N ALA A 47 3.04 19.51 0.60
CA ALA A 47 1.91 20.36 0.26
C ALA A 47 1.50 21.28 1.42
N LEU A 48 1.44 20.75 2.65
CA LEU A 48 1.16 21.55 3.85
C LEU A 48 2.23 22.64 4.08
N ASP A 49 3.49 22.33 3.84
CA ASP A 49 4.59 23.30 3.93
C ASP A 49 4.45 24.41 2.88
N GLN A 50 4.04 24.07 1.65
CA GLN A 50 3.73 25.08 0.63
C GLN A 50 2.56 25.99 1.04
N VAL A 51 1.50 25.42 1.63
CA VAL A 51 0.34 26.19 2.14
C VAL A 51 0.79 27.17 3.23
N LYS A 52 1.63 26.75 4.18
CA LYS A 52 2.18 27.64 5.22
C LYS A 52 3.00 28.80 4.65
N VAL A 53 3.74 28.58 3.56
CA VAL A 53 4.51 29.66 2.91
C VAL A 53 3.56 30.67 2.24
N LEU A 54 2.52 30.19 1.57
CA LEU A 54 1.59 31.04 0.82
C LEU A 54 0.55 31.73 1.71
N CYS A 55 0.20 31.11 2.83
CA CYS A 55 -0.82 31.57 3.77
C CYS A 55 -0.31 31.37 5.21
N PRO A 56 0.59 32.22 5.72
CA PRO A 56 1.26 32.00 7.02
C PRO A 56 0.32 31.89 8.22
N ASP A 57 -0.84 32.54 8.15
CA ASP A 57 -1.81 32.59 9.25
C ASP A 57 -2.88 31.49 9.18
N VAL A 58 -2.82 30.60 8.18
CA VAL A 58 -3.82 29.52 8.05
C VAL A 58 -3.55 28.41 9.06
N ASP A 59 -4.57 28.05 9.84
CA ASP A 59 -4.51 26.91 10.74
C ASP A 59 -4.73 25.62 9.94
N ILE A 60 -3.67 24.79 9.87
CA ILE A 60 -3.69 23.48 9.24
C ILE A 60 -3.46 22.36 10.24
N SER A 61 -3.56 22.63 11.54
CA SER A 61 -3.37 21.62 12.60
C SER A 61 -4.35 20.46 12.50
N GLY A 62 -5.53 20.70 11.91
CA GLY A 62 -6.54 19.68 11.64
C GLY A 62 -6.42 18.98 10.29
N ALA A 63 -5.39 19.27 9.48
CA ALA A 63 -5.21 18.61 8.19
C ALA A 63 -4.94 17.12 8.39
N ASP A 64 -5.68 16.30 7.64
CA ASP A 64 -5.60 14.85 7.73
C ASP A 64 -5.69 14.24 6.34
N ILE A 65 -4.69 13.43 6.00
CA ILE A 65 -4.55 12.82 4.69
C ILE A 65 -5.52 11.64 4.48
N THR A 66 -6.04 11.06 5.56
CA THR A 66 -6.95 9.91 5.50
C THR A 66 -8.42 10.32 5.47
N LYS A 67 -8.71 11.61 5.39
CA LYS A 67 -10.07 12.16 5.43
C LYS A 67 -10.49 12.74 4.08
N GLU A 68 -11.78 12.68 3.83
CA GLU A 68 -12.40 13.30 2.66
C GLU A 68 -12.95 14.68 3.00
N ILE A 69 -13.17 15.50 1.97
CA ILE A 69 -13.83 16.80 2.13
C ILE A 69 -15.28 16.68 1.66
N VAL A 70 -16.22 16.74 2.61
CA VAL A 70 -17.66 16.80 2.35
C VAL A 70 -18.22 18.08 2.94
N ASP A 71 -18.88 18.88 2.11
CA ASP A 71 -19.44 20.19 2.49
C ASP A 71 -18.45 21.11 3.23
N GLY A 72 -17.18 21.07 2.81
CA GLY A 72 -16.10 21.88 3.39
C GLY A 72 -15.59 21.39 4.75
N LYS A 73 -15.93 20.17 5.16
CA LYS A 73 -15.46 19.54 6.40
C LYS A 73 -14.68 18.27 6.11
N LEU A 74 -13.66 18.02 6.93
CA LEU A 74 -12.94 16.76 6.95
C LEU A 74 -13.80 15.69 7.62
N VAL A 75 -14.12 14.63 6.88
CA VAL A 75 -14.92 13.48 7.34
C VAL A 75 -14.13 12.19 7.16
N GLU A 76 -14.43 11.18 7.97
CA GLU A 76 -13.84 9.85 7.77
C GLU A 76 -14.27 9.29 6.41
N VAL A 77 -13.35 8.64 5.72
CA VAL A 77 -13.67 7.81 4.56
C VAL A 77 -14.61 6.71 5.05
N ALA A 78 -15.79 6.57 4.44
CA ALA A 78 -16.66 5.45 4.76
C ALA A 78 -15.99 4.17 4.27
N ASP A 79 -15.80 3.18 5.15
CA ASP A 79 -15.41 1.84 4.71
C ASP A 79 -16.49 1.35 3.73
N GLU A 80 -16.13 1.17 2.45
CA GLU A 80 -16.96 0.41 1.52
C GLU A 80 -16.93 -1.05 1.99
N GLU A 81 -17.98 -1.48 2.69
CA GLU A 81 -18.22 -2.91 3.05
C GLU A 81 -18.30 -3.82 1.81
#